data_AF-A0A975FUR2-F1
#
_entry.id   AF-A0A975FUR2-F1
#
_cell.length_a   1.000
_cell.length_b   1.000
_cell.length_c   1.000
_cell.angle_alpha   90.00
_cell.angle_beta   90.00
_cell.angle_gamma   90.00
#
_symmetry.space_group_name_H-M   'P 1'
#
loop_
_entity.id
_entity.type
_entity.pdbx_description
1 polymer ?
#
loop_
_entity_poly.entity_id
_entity_poly.type
_entity_poly.pdbx_seq_one_letter_code
_entity_poly.pdbx_strand_id
1 'polypeptide(L)' 'MKVKKLDLPKISDERGDLAFIEDGVGLPFQLKRLLWTYDLKIPFKRGGHIYKTQNEDICVVSGSADLVIRY' A
#
# COMPACT_ATOMS: atom_id res chain seq x y z
N MET A 1 16.43 -4.38 5.05
CA MET A 1 15.04 -3.93 4.78
C MET A 1 14.12 -5.13 4.90
N LYS A 2 13.07 -5.08 5.73
CA LYS A 2 12.15 -6.21 5.91
C LYS A 2 10.85 -5.92 5.17
N VAL A 3 10.64 -6.63 4.06
CA VAL A 3 9.36 -6.59 3.32
C VAL A 3 8.45 -7.60 3.97
N LYS A 4 7.22 -7.19 4.30
CA LYS A 4 6.20 -8.07 4.87
C LYS A 4 4.87 -7.74 4.21
N LYS A 5 4.11 -8.78 3.85
CA LYS A 5 2.70 -8.59 3.51
C LYS A 5 1.95 -8.17 4.78
N LEU A 6 1.12 -7.14 4.66
CA LEU A 6 0.21 -6.70 5.71
C LEU A 6 -1.19 -7.12 5.30
N ASP A 7 -1.86 -7.85 6.18
CA ASP A 7 -3.28 -8.15 6.04
C ASP A 7 -4.06 -7.04 6.75
N LEU A 8 -4.90 -6.34 6.00
CA LEU A 8 -5.76 -5.30 6.57
C LEU A 8 -7.00 -5.93 7.20
N PRO A 9 -7.47 -5.37 8.33
CA PRO A 9 -8.80 -5.70 8.86
C PRO A 9 -9.86 -5.52 7.78
N LYS A 10 -10.82 -6.44 7.74
CA LYS A 10 -11.89 -6.47 6.75
C LYS A 10 -13.23 -6.76 7.41
N ILE A 11 -14.26 -6.03 7.01
CA ILE A 11 -15.66 -6.32 7.29
C ILE A 11 -16.31 -6.75 5.97
N SER A 12 -17.04 -7.86 6.00
CA SER A 12 -17.72 -8.42 4.83
C SER A 12 -19.21 -8.54 5.11
N ASP A 13 -20.04 -8.04 4.19
CA ASP A 13 -21.49 -8.25 4.21
C ASP A 13 -22.06 -8.34 2.78
N GLU A 14 -23.39 -8.39 2.65
CA GLU A 14 -24.09 -8.52 1.37
C GLU A 14 -23.80 -7.41 0.36
N ARG A 15 -23.26 -6.27 0.80
CA ARG A 15 -22.89 -5.12 -0.04
C ARG A 15 -21.46 -5.23 -0.56
N GLY A 16 -20.64 -6.11 0.03
CA GLY A 16 -19.25 -6.36 -0.37
C GLY A 16 -18.25 -6.36 0.79
N ASP A 17 -17.00 -6.08 0.45
CA ASP A 17 -15.85 -6.09 1.36
C ASP A 17 -15.36 -4.66 1.66
N LEU A 18 -15.22 -4.32 2.93
CA LEU A 18 -14.63 -3.08 3.41
C LEU A 18 -13.33 -3.39 4.17
N ALA A 19 -12.19 -3.00 3.62
CA ALA A 19 -10.92 -2.97 4.33
C ALA A 19 -10.67 -1.57 4.92
N PHE A 20 -10.07 -1.49 6.11
CA PHE A 20 -9.85 -0.21 6.79
C PHE A 20 -8.49 -0.14 7.50
N ILE A 21 -8.03 1.10 7.70
CA ILE A 21 -6.83 1.46 8.45
C ILE A 21 -7.22 2.59 9.40
N GLU A 22 -6.82 2.48 10.66
CA GLU A 22 -7.07 3.48 11.70
C GLU A 22 -5.77 3.72 12.49
N ASP A 23 -5.72 4.76 13.33
CA ASP A 23 -4.51 5.00 14.12
C ASP A 23 -4.24 3.81 15.07
N GLY A 24 -3.04 3.24 14.97
CA GLY A 24 -2.67 2.03 15.70
C GLY A 24 -3.26 0.71 15.18
N VAL A 25 -4.08 0.73 14.12
CA VAL A 25 -4.72 -0.48 13.55
C VAL A 25 -4.42 -0.60 12.05
N GLY A 26 -3.91 -1.76 11.64
CA GLY A 26 -3.62 -2.08 10.23
C GLY A 26 -2.21 -1.69 9.77
N LEU A 27 -1.59 -0.67 10.36
CA LEU A 27 -0.21 -0.25 10.04
C LEU A 27 0.74 -0.38 11.25
N PRO A 28 1.99 -0.83 11.06
CA PRO A 28 2.99 -0.91 12.12
C PRO A 28 3.72 0.44 12.36
N PHE A 29 3.17 1.54 11.85
CA PHE A 29 3.70 2.90 11.99
C PHE A 29 2.56 3.92 11.95
N GLN A 30 2.80 5.10 12.51
CA GLN A 30 1.84 6.21 12.47
C GLN A 30 1.68 6.74 11.04
N LEU A 31 0.44 6.79 10.55
CA LEU A 31 0.12 7.36 9.24
C LEU A 31 0.27 8.89 9.30
N LYS A 32 1.22 9.44 8.52
CA LYS A 32 1.44 10.89 8.43
C LYS A 32 1.10 11.48 7.07
N ARG A 33 0.99 10.63 6.04
CA ARG A 33 0.76 11.06 4.65
C ARG A 33 0.16 9.91 3.85
N LEU A 34 -0.83 10.23 3.02
CA LEU A 34 -1.44 9.32 2.04
C LEU A 34 -1.24 9.90 0.63
N LEU A 35 -0.96 9.03 -0.34
CA LEU A 35 -0.72 9.37 -1.73
C LEU A 35 -1.42 8.32 -2.59
N TRP A 36 -2.00 8.74 -3.71
CA TRP A 36 -2.50 7.83 -4.73
C TRP A 36 -1.84 8.11 -6.07
N THR A 37 -1.73 7.05 -6.86
CA THR A 37 -1.37 7.16 -8.27
C THR A 37 -2.50 6.51 -9.05
N TYR A 38 -3.08 7.28 -9.96
CA TYR A 38 -4.25 6.89 -10.74
C TYR A 38 -4.11 7.39 -12.18
N ASP A 39 -4.98 6.92 -13.06
CA ASP A 39 -4.99 7.23 -14.51
C ASP A 39 -3.64 6.98 -15.19
N LEU A 40 -3.12 5.76 -15.00
CA LEU A 40 -1.83 5.37 -15.53
C LEU A 40 -1.93 4.83 -16.96
N LYS A 41 -1.13 5.41 -17.88
CA LYS A 41 -0.96 4.90 -19.24
C LYS A 41 0.18 3.90 -19.29
N ILE A 42 -0.09 2.69 -19.77
CA ILE A 42 0.88 1.58 -19.85
C ILE A 42 1.78 1.74 -21.09
N PRO A 43 3.10 1.46 -21.00
CA PRO A 43 3.83 0.96 -19.83
C PRO A 43 4.21 2.08 -18.85
N PHE A 44 3.81 1.92 -17.59
CA PHE A 44 4.13 2.86 -16.52
C PHE A 44 5.08 2.21 -15.50
N LYS A 45 6.17 2.90 -15.18
CA LYS A 45 7.13 2.52 -14.13
C LYS A 45 7.41 3.73 -13.25
N ARG A 46 7.47 3.53 -11.94
CA ARG A 46 7.83 4.56 -10.97
C ARG A 46 8.61 3.99 -9.78
N GLY A 47 9.15 4.87 -8.95
CA GLY A 47 10.06 4.51 -7.86
C GLY A 47 11.51 4.63 -8.33
N GLY A 48 12.35 3.64 -8.00
CA GLY A 48 13.79 3.66 -8.35
C GLY A 48 14.66 4.33 -7.30
N HIS A 49 14.14 4.49 -6.08
CA HIS A 49 14.85 5.06 -4.94
C HIS A 49 14.57 4.24 -3.67
N ILE A 50 15.38 4.48 -2.65
CA ILE A 50 15.20 3.92 -1.31
C ILE A 50 15.12 5.04 -0.29
N TYR A 51 14.35 4.83 0.77
CA TYR A 51 14.26 5.76 1.89
C TYR A 51 15.21 5.34 3.03
N LYS A 52 15.83 6.34 3.68
CA LYS A 52 16.66 6.10 4.88
C LYS A 52 15.83 5.93 6.15
N THR A 53 14.72 6.66 6.28
CA THR A 53 13.93 6.77 7.53
C THR A 53 12.42 6.57 7.35
N GLN A 54 11.91 6.58 6.11
CA GLN A 54 10.49 6.45 5.83
C GLN A 54 10.08 4.97 5.80
N ASN A 55 8.97 4.66 6.48
CA ASN A 55 8.22 3.42 6.27
C ASN A 55 7.07 3.72 5.31
N GLU A 56 6.79 2.79 4.39
CA GLU A 56 5.73 2.92 3.40
C GLU A 56 5.00 1.58 3.28
N ASP A 57 3.68 1.63 3.15
CA ASP A 57 2.84 0.52 2.71
C ASP A 57 2.30 0.85 1.32
N ILE A 58 2.24 -0.16 0.45
CA ILE A 58 1.76 -0.01 -0.93
C ILE A 58 0.53 -0.91 -1.09
N CYS A 59 -0.64 -0.28 -1.21
CA CYS A 59 -1.91 -0.94 -1.45
C CYS A 59 -2.37 -0.70 -2.89
N VAL A 60 -2.63 -1.78 -3.64
CA VAL A 60 -3.26 -1.70 -4.96
C VAL A 60 -4.78 -1.84 -4.77
N VAL A 61 -5.48 -0.71 -4.84
CA VAL A 61 -6.94 -0.66 -4.61
C VAL A 61 -7.74 -1.22 -5.78
N SER A 62 -7.23 -1.09 -7.01
CA SER A 62 -7.85 -1.64 -8.22
C SER A 62 -6.79 -2.03 -9.24
N GLY A 63 -7.00 -3.15 -9.93
CA GLY A 63 -6.05 -3.74 -10.87
C GLY A 63 -4.90 -4.48 -10.19
N SER A 64 -3.71 -4.40 -10.79
CA SER A 64 -2.52 -5.10 -10.30
C SER A 64 -1.25 -4.31 -10.62
N ALA A 65 -0.21 -4.51 -9.82
CA ALA A 65 1.12 -3.96 -10.09
C ALA A 65 2.20 -4.94 -9.63
N ASP A 66 3.33 -4.96 -10.36
CA ASP A 66 4.54 -5.66 -9.95
C ASP A 66 5.41 -4.75 -9.09
N LEU A 67 5.62 -5.14 -7.82
CA LEU A 67 6.53 -4.43 -6.93
C LEU A 67 7.91 -5.11 -6.94
N VAL A 68 8.87 -4.46 -7.58
CA VAL A 68 10.25 -4.94 -7.64
C VAL A 68 11.09 -4.22 -6.59
N ILE A 69 11.59 -4.97 -5.62
CA ILE A 69 12.42 -4.46 -4.53
C ILE A 69 13.83 -5.00 -4.72
N ARG A 70 14.80 -4.11 -4.93
CA ARG A 70 16.22 -4.44 -5.07
C ARG A 70 17.02 -3.62 -4.08
N TYR A 71 18.08 -4.22 -3.57
CA TYR A 71 19.08 -3.59 -2.71
C TYR A 71 20.08 -2.78 -3.52
#